data_AF-A0A1C3XYA7-F1
#
_entry.id   AF-A0A1C3XYA7-F1
#
_cell.length_a   1.000
_cell.length_b   1.000
_cell.length_c   1.000
_cell.angle_alpha   90.00
_cell.angle_beta   90.00
_cell.angle_gamma   90.00
#
_symmetry.space_group_name_H-M   'P 1'
#
loop_
_entity.id
_entity.type
_entity.pdbx_description
1 polymer ?
#
loop_
_entity_poly.entity_id
_entity_poly.type
_entity_poly.pdbx_seq_one_letter_code
_entity_poly.pdbx_strand_id
1 'polypeptide(L)'
;MVDAVRCAIEVQNGMVERNDGVPQDRRIEFRIGIHLGDVVEESDGDLMGDGVNIASRLEGVAAAGAICLSEDAYRQVKARLDLSVSDLGNTQLKNIAEPIRVYSLQVGIAGTKAAATSETGATQTVTASSPKLSIAVLPFANMSGDAEQDYFADGISEDIITALSKLSQLFVIARNSSFTFKGKNVQVQEVGTKLGVRHVLEGSVRKSGNRVRITAQLIDAATGGHLWAERFDRDLTDIFAVQDDVTQQIVDALAVNLTEGDRKRLVPGQTGRPEAYDCFLRGRELWHRLTKQTNNDARDLLQRAVELDPNFASAHAFLALTHGLDYLNRWSASPQHSLQQAEEAATLAVARDNNDPVAHWALSVVRLYSRQHDRAISEAERAIGLNPNFAEGQVSLGEALLYSGRSEEALACFDRARILNPYFPDIVLHFQALALFQLGSYQEAVELLLQRVSRNPVTDVSRALLAACYGHLGRFENARATWQEVLRVNPDYSLEYRRKVLPFKNPADFELVVEGLRKAGVVQ
;
A
#
# COMPACT_ATOMS: atom_id res chain seq x y z
N MET A 1 -14.22 -26.35 -10.35
CA MET A 1 -14.74 -26.19 -8.96
C MET A 1 -15.98 -25.31 -8.90
N VAL A 2 -15.89 -24.03 -9.30
CA VAL A 2 -17.04 -23.11 -9.31
C VAL A 2 -18.23 -23.67 -10.10
N ASP A 3 -17.97 -24.25 -11.28
CA ASP A 3 -19.04 -24.86 -12.09
C ASP A 3 -19.67 -26.11 -11.46
N ALA A 4 -18.89 -26.89 -10.69
CA ALA A 4 -19.40 -28.07 -9.98
C ALA A 4 -20.34 -27.66 -8.83
N VAL A 5 -19.98 -26.60 -8.10
CA VAL A 5 -20.83 -26.05 -7.03
C VAL A 5 -22.09 -25.39 -7.61
N ARG A 6 -21.96 -24.66 -8.73
CA ARG A 6 -23.13 -24.09 -9.43
C ARG A 6 -24.07 -25.18 -9.92
N CYS A 7 -23.54 -26.24 -10.55
CA CYS A 7 -24.32 -27.40 -10.98
C CYS A 7 -25.06 -28.06 -9.81
N ALA A 8 -24.39 -28.28 -8.67
CA ALA A 8 -25.03 -28.85 -7.48
C ALA A 8 -26.16 -27.96 -6.92
N ILE A 9 -25.98 -26.64 -6.93
CA ILE A 9 -27.01 -25.67 -6.53
C ILE A 9 -28.20 -25.72 -7.50
N GLU A 10 -27.95 -25.74 -8.80
CA GLU A 10 -28.99 -25.86 -9.84
C GLU A 10 -29.79 -27.16 -9.69
N VAL A 11 -29.10 -28.29 -9.43
CA VAL A 11 -29.75 -29.59 -9.18
C VAL A 11 -30.62 -29.55 -7.92
N GLN A 12 -30.14 -28.99 -6.82
CA GLN A 12 -30.93 -28.88 -5.59
C GLN A 12 -32.13 -27.94 -5.77
N ASN A 13 -31.96 -26.77 -6.42
CA ASN A 13 -33.07 -25.87 -6.73
C ASN A 13 -34.13 -26.56 -7.60
N GLY A 14 -33.72 -27.30 -8.64
CA GLY A 14 -34.65 -28.07 -9.47
C GLY A 14 -35.39 -29.16 -8.70
N MET A 15 -34.78 -29.74 -7.66
CA MET A 15 -35.46 -30.71 -6.80
C MET A 15 -36.43 -30.06 -5.81
N VAL A 16 -36.12 -28.86 -5.30
CA VAL A 16 -37.06 -28.07 -4.49
C VAL A 16 -38.32 -27.77 -5.29
N GLU A 17 -38.17 -27.31 -6.54
CA GLU A 17 -39.30 -27.05 -7.45
C GLU A 17 -40.13 -28.32 -7.74
N ARG A 18 -39.47 -29.47 -7.98
CA ARG A 18 -40.16 -30.74 -8.24
C ARG A 18 -40.89 -31.32 -7.03
N ASN A 19 -40.41 -31.03 -5.83
CA ASN A 19 -41.02 -31.47 -4.58
C ASN A 19 -42.14 -30.53 -4.10
N ASP A 20 -42.36 -29.40 -4.78
CA ASP A 20 -43.45 -28.48 -4.44
C ASP A 20 -44.81 -29.17 -4.64
N GLY A 21 -45.68 -29.06 -3.64
CA GLY A 21 -46.96 -29.77 -3.60
C GLY A 21 -46.90 -31.31 -3.45
N VAL A 22 -45.72 -31.92 -3.33
CA VAL A 22 -45.56 -33.38 -3.14
C VAL A 22 -45.58 -33.73 -1.64
N PRO A 23 -46.37 -34.75 -1.21
CA PRO A 23 -46.35 -35.28 0.16
C PRO A 23 -44.94 -35.72 0.59
N GLN A 24 -44.59 -35.49 1.86
CA GLN A 24 -43.22 -35.66 2.37
C GLN A 24 -42.65 -37.08 2.16
N ASP A 25 -43.49 -38.11 2.27
CA ASP A 25 -43.16 -39.52 2.07
C ASP A 25 -42.88 -39.89 0.60
N ARG A 26 -43.16 -38.98 -0.33
CA ARG A 26 -42.94 -39.15 -1.78
C ARG A 26 -41.93 -38.17 -2.36
N ARG A 27 -41.31 -37.32 -1.53
CA ARG A 27 -40.26 -36.38 -1.96
C ARG A 27 -38.95 -37.10 -2.22
N ILE A 28 -38.20 -36.60 -3.21
CA ILE A 28 -36.84 -37.05 -3.49
C ILE A 28 -35.90 -35.90 -3.11
N GLU A 29 -35.08 -36.09 -2.08
CA GLU A 29 -34.14 -35.09 -1.59
C GLU A 29 -32.71 -35.61 -1.75
N PHE A 30 -31.94 -34.99 -2.63
CA PHE A 30 -30.56 -35.41 -2.88
C PHE A 30 -29.62 -34.92 -1.79
N ARG A 31 -28.56 -35.70 -1.58
CA ARG A 31 -27.39 -35.33 -0.78
C ARG A 31 -26.23 -35.17 -1.74
N ILE A 32 -25.47 -34.10 -1.62
CA ILE A 32 -24.36 -33.83 -2.54
C ILE A 32 -23.11 -33.51 -1.72
N GLY A 33 -22.00 -34.19 -2.02
CA GLY A 33 -20.68 -33.93 -1.48
C GLY A 33 -19.75 -33.40 -2.56
N ILE A 34 -19.01 -32.33 -2.27
CA ILE A 34 -18.07 -31.70 -3.20
C ILE A 34 -16.71 -31.54 -2.54
N HIS A 35 -15.68 -32.06 -3.19
CA HIS A 35 -14.31 -32.00 -2.73
C HIS A 35 -13.36 -31.60 -3.88
N LEU A 36 -12.24 -30.97 -3.52
CA LEU A 36 -11.14 -30.69 -4.42
C LEU A 36 -9.98 -31.62 -4.09
N GLY A 37 -9.66 -32.55 -4.97
CA GLY A 37 -8.53 -33.47 -4.81
C GLY A 37 -8.19 -34.17 -6.12
N ASP A 38 -7.04 -34.81 -6.15
CA ASP A 38 -6.56 -35.54 -7.33
C ASP A 38 -7.39 -36.81 -7.54
N VAL A 39 -7.67 -37.11 -8.82
CA VAL A 39 -8.36 -38.31 -9.28
C VAL A 39 -7.60 -38.89 -10.48
N VAL A 40 -7.66 -40.21 -10.62
CA VAL A 40 -7.09 -40.97 -11.73
C VAL A 40 -8.23 -41.59 -12.51
N GLU A 41 -8.20 -41.43 -13.83
CA GLU A 41 -9.15 -42.05 -14.75
C GLU A 41 -8.64 -43.44 -15.15
N GLU A 42 -9.44 -44.47 -14.91
CA GLU A 42 -9.14 -45.84 -15.34
C GLU A 42 -9.46 -46.05 -16.83
N SER A 43 -8.96 -47.14 -17.40
CA SER A 43 -9.09 -47.44 -18.84
C SER A 43 -10.53 -47.64 -19.34
N ASP A 44 -11.49 -47.83 -18.44
CA ASP A 44 -12.93 -47.93 -18.71
C ASP A 44 -13.69 -46.60 -18.54
N GLY A 45 -12.99 -45.52 -18.15
CA GLY A 45 -13.55 -44.19 -17.93
C GLY A 45 -14.03 -43.91 -16.50
N ASP A 46 -13.87 -44.86 -15.58
CA ASP A 46 -14.21 -44.65 -14.17
C ASP A 46 -13.13 -43.81 -13.46
N LEU A 47 -13.57 -42.91 -12.56
CA LEU A 47 -12.67 -42.08 -11.76
C LEU A 47 -12.41 -42.74 -10.40
N MET A 48 -11.14 -42.99 -10.09
CA MET A 48 -10.67 -43.53 -8.81
C MET A 48 -9.71 -42.58 -8.11
N GLY A 49 -9.62 -42.68 -6.78
CA GLY A 49 -8.68 -41.90 -5.98
C GLY A 49 -9.27 -41.35 -4.69
N ASP A 50 -8.40 -40.82 -3.83
CA ASP A 50 -8.79 -40.28 -2.53
C ASP A 50 -9.79 -39.12 -2.66
N GLY A 51 -9.70 -38.34 -3.74
CA GLY A 51 -10.63 -37.26 -4.04
C GLY A 51 -12.08 -37.73 -4.20
N VAL A 52 -12.29 -38.87 -4.88
CA VAL A 52 -13.61 -39.48 -5.10
C VAL A 52 -14.16 -40.06 -3.79
N ASN A 53 -13.30 -40.71 -3.01
CA ASN A 53 -13.65 -41.25 -1.71
C ASN A 53 -14.12 -40.15 -0.75
N ILE A 54 -13.38 -39.04 -0.65
CA ILE A 54 -13.74 -37.91 0.23
C ILE A 54 -15.07 -37.28 -0.23
N ALA A 55 -15.27 -37.05 -1.53
CA ALA A 55 -16.53 -36.50 -2.05
C ALA A 55 -17.75 -37.39 -1.69
N SER A 56 -17.63 -38.71 -1.85
CA SER A 56 -18.69 -39.65 -1.43
C SER A 56 -18.93 -39.65 0.08
N ARG A 57 -17.89 -39.46 0.91
CA ARG A 57 -18.07 -39.37 2.37
C ARG A 57 -18.70 -38.05 2.79
N LEU A 58 -18.43 -36.96 2.09
CA LEU A 58 -19.11 -35.68 2.30
C LEU A 58 -20.60 -35.77 1.97
N GLU A 59 -20.96 -36.50 0.91
CA GLU A 59 -22.36 -36.80 0.59
C GLU A 59 -23.04 -37.59 1.73
N GLY A 60 -22.36 -38.60 2.27
CA GLY A 60 -22.89 -39.40 3.37
C GLY A 60 -23.18 -38.62 4.67
N VAL A 61 -22.46 -37.53 4.95
CA VAL A 61 -22.69 -36.66 6.12
C VAL A 61 -23.61 -35.47 5.82
N ALA A 62 -23.97 -35.24 4.56
CA ALA A 62 -24.89 -34.19 4.19
C ALA A 62 -26.32 -34.52 4.67
N ALA A 63 -27.02 -33.51 5.18
CA ALA A 63 -28.46 -33.62 5.42
C ALA A 63 -29.22 -33.76 4.08
N ALA A 64 -30.43 -34.32 4.12
CA ALA A 64 -31.27 -34.40 2.92
C ALA A 64 -31.53 -32.98 2.36
N GLY A 65 -31.31 -32.78 1.06
CA GLY A 65 -31.42 -31.49 0.39
C GLY A 65 -30.22 -30.55 0.59
N ALA A 66 -29.16 -30.98 1.27
CA ALA A 66 -27.96 -30.16 1.51
C ALA A 66 -26.80 -30.49 0.56
N ILE A 67 -25.88 -29.52 0.44
CA ILE A 67 -24.60 -29.69 -0.26
C ILE A 67 -23.48 -29.52 0.77
N CYS A 68 -22.63 -30.52 0.95
CA CYS A 68 -21.46 -30.45 1.82
C CYS A 68 -20.17 -30.25 1.00
N LEU A 69 -19.36 -29.28 1.41
CA LEU A 69 -18.08 -28.92 0.82
C LEU A 69 -16.95 -29.23 1.81
N SER A 70 -15.83 -29.77 1.32
CA SER A 70 -14.58 -29.73 2.09
C SER A 70 -14.07 -28.28 2.20
N GLU A 71 -13.19 -28.02 3.16
CA GLU A 71 -12.57 -26.70 3.31
C GLU A 71 -11.90 -26.20 2.03
N ASP A 72 -11.15 -27.05 1.32
CA ASP A 72 -10.51 -26.67 0.08
C ASP A 72 -11.50 -26.31 -1.02
N ALA A 73 -12.58 -27.09 -1.17
CA ALA A 73 -13.64 -26.77 -2.12
C ALA A 73 -14.36 -25.47 -1.74
N TYR A 74 -14.67 -25.28 -0.45
CA TYR A 74 -15.31 -24.08 0.07
C TYR A 74 -14.46 -22.84 -0.13
N ARG A 75 -13.14 -22.89 0.13
CA ARG A 75 -12.22 -21.76 -0.07
C ARG A 75 -12.22 -21.25 -1.51
N GLN A 76 -12.39 -22.14 -2.49
CA GLN A 76 -12.43 -21.79 -3.91
C GLN A 76 -13.73 -21.06 -4.32
N VAL A 77 -14.83 -21.25 -3.58
CA VAL A 77 -16.16 -20.75 -3.98
C VAL A 77 -16.78 -19.75 -2.99
N LYS A 78 -16.27 -19.63 -1.77
CA LYS A 78 -16.86 -18.82 -0.68
C LYS A 78 -17.17 -17.37 -1.05
N ALA A 79 -16.38 -16.77 -1.94
CA ALA A 79 -16.56 -15.38 -2.39
C ALA A 79 -17.60 -15.22 -3.50
N ARG A 80 -18.17 -16.33 -3.99
CA ARG A 80 -19.13 -16.40 -5.11
C ARG A 80 -20.42 -17.13 -4.73
N LEU A 81 -20.60 -17.46 -3.45
CA LEU A 81 -21.77 -18.14 -2.93
C LEU A 81 -22.74 -17.12 -2.32
N ASP A 82 -23.92 -16.99 -2.91
CA ASP A 82 -25.02 -16.17 -2.39
C ASP A 82 -25.94 -16.94 -1.42
N LEU A 83 -25.49 -18.09 -0.91
CA LEU A 83 -26.25 -19.01 -0.05
C LEU A 83 -25.77 -18.99 1.40
N SER A 84 -26.67 -19.31 2.33
CA SER A 84 -26.29 -19.49 3.74
C SER A 84 -25.37 -20.70 3.89
N VAL A 85 -24.20 -20.47 4.48
CA VAL A 85 -23.20 -21.50 4.74
C VAL A 85 -23.12 -21.77 6.24
N SER A 86 -23.28 -23.04 6.62
CA SER A 86 -23.06 -23.51 8.00
C SER A 86 -21.71 -24.21 8.09
N ASP A 87 -20.84 -23.77 8.98
CA ASP A 87 -19.58 -24.45 9.30
C ASP A 87 -19.87 -25.60 10.26
N LEU A 88 -19.66 -26.84 9.80
CA LEU A 88 -19.84 -28.05 10.61
C LEU A 88 -18.58 -28.42 11.39
N GLY A 89 -17.50 -27.65 11.25
CA GLY A 89 -16.22 -27.88 11.90
C GLY A 89 -15.49 -29.12 11.37
N ASN A 90 -14.46 -29.54 12.10
CA ASN A 90 -13.64 -30.70 11.76
C ASN A 90 -14.46 -31.99 11.96
N THR A 91 -14.77 -32.67 10.86
CA THR A 91 -15.60 -33.88 10.83
C THR A 91 -14.74 -35.10 10.49
N GLN A 92 -14.78 -36.14 11.34
CA GLN A 92 -14.12 -37.41 11.03
C GLN A 92 -14.94 -38.19 10.01
N LEU A 93 -14.43 -38.32 8.79
CA LEU A 93 -15.08 -39.10 7.73
C LEU A 93 -14.63 -40.57 7.82
N LYS A 94 -15.56 -41.49 7.51
CA LYS A 94 -15.30 -42.93 7.56
C LYS A 94 -14.16 -43.32 6.61
N ASN A 95 -13.12 -43.97 7.15
CA ASN A 95 -11.92 -44.43 6.45
C ASN A 95 -11.04 -43.30 5.86
N ILE A 96 -11.16 -42.07 6.37
CA ILE A 96 -10.22 -40.98 6.11
C ILE A 96 -9.39 -40.78 7.39
N ALA A 97 -8.07 -40.75 7.28
CA ALA A 97 -7.17 -40.72 8.43
C ALA A 97 -7.29 -39.41 9.22
N GLU A 98 -7.33 -38.27 8.53
CA GLU A 98 -7.39 -36.94 9.12
C GLU A 98 -8.81 -36.36 9.08
N PRO A 99 -9.27 -35.67 10.14
CA PRO A 99 -10.55 -34.95 10.12
C PRO A 99 -10.54 -33.84 9.06
N ILE A 100 -11.62 -33.73 8.29
CA ILE A 100 -11.78 -32.68 7.27
C ILE A 100 -12.79 -31.66 7.78
N ARG A 101 -12.49 -30.37 7.66
CA ARG A 101 -13.46 -29.31 7.98
C ARG A 101 -14.52 -29.21 6.90
N VAL A 102 -15.79 -29.27 7.29
CA VAL A 102 -16.93 -29.39 6.36
C VAL A 102 -17.83 -28.16 6.45
N TYR A 103 -18.27 -27.66 5.30
CA TYR A 103 -19.23 -26.58 5.17
C TYR A 103 -20.50 -27.08 4.50
N SER A 104 -21.66 -26.81 5.09
CA SER A 104 -22.96 -27.18 4.53
C SER A 104 -23.65 -25.96 3.91
N LEU A 105 -24.09 -26.09 2.67
CA LEU A 105 -24.97 -25.15 1.99
C LEU A 105 -26.40 -25.66 2.08
N GLN A 106 -27.31 -24.81 2.54
CA GLN A 106 -28.75 -25.06 2.45
C GLN A 106 -29.32 -24.26 1.28
N VAL A 107 -29.98 -24.97 0.37
CA VAL A 107 -30.58 -24.40 -0.83
C VAL A 107 -32.06 -24.14 -0.51
N GLY A 108 -32.56 -22.91 -0.77
CA GLY A 108 -33.96 -22.53 -0.53
C GLY A 108 -34.24 -21.74 0.76
N ILE A 109 -33.22 -21.43 1.59
CA ILE A 109 -33.35 -20.49 2.71
C ILE A 109 -32.47 -19.28 2.42
N ALA A 110 -33.09 -18.14 2.10
CA ALA A 110 -32.39 -16.87 1.92
C ALA A 110 -31.68 -16.50 3.23
N GLY A 111 -30.35 -16.33 3.17
CA GLY A 111 -29.51 -16.08 4.34
C GLY A 111 -29.92 -14.83 5.09
N THR A 112 -30.61 -15.00 6.22
CA THR A 112 -30.81 -13.95 7.22
C THR A 112 -29.52 -13.86 8.04
N LYS A 113 -28.83 -12.72 7.97
CA LYS A 113 -27.66 -12.44 8.83
C LYS A 113 -28.08 -12.58 10.30
N ALA A 114 -27.61 -13.63 10.96
CA ALA A 114 -27.74 -13.78 12.40
C ALA A 114 -26.90 -12.70 13.09
N ALA A 115 -27.59 -11.84 13.84
CA ALA A 115 -26.99 -10.88 14.76
C ALA A 115 -26.27 -11.64 15.89
N ALA A 116 -24.96 -11.42 16.03
CA ALA A 116 -24.20 -11.78 17.21
C ALA A 116 -23.91 -10.51 18.02
N THR A 117 -24.72 -10.35 19.06
CA THR A 117 -24.44 -9.82 20.40
C THR A 117 -23.21 -8.95 20.64
N SER A 118 -23.52 -7.77 21.19
CA SER A 118 -22.68 -6.75 21.79
C SER A 118 -21.58 -7.28 22.72
N GLU A 119 -20.34 -6.94 22.40
CA GLU A 119 -19.32 -6.65 23.40
C GLU A 119 -18.88 -5.19 23.22
N THR A 120 -19.03 -4.44 24.32
CA THR A 120 -18.64 -3.05 24.49
C THR A 120 -17.13 -2.89 24.33
N GLY A 121 -16.72 -2.31 23.20
CA GLY A 121 -15.39 -1.76 22.98
C GLY A 121 -15.50 -0.67 21.93
N ALA A 122 -15.50 0.59 22.36
CA ALA A 122 -15.63 1.73 21.48
C ALA A 122 -14.47 1.76 20.49
N THR A 123 -14.74 1.47 19.22
CA THR A 123 -13.95 1.95 18.09
C THR A 123 -14.94 2.44 17.05
N GLN A 124 -15.04 3.77 16.96
CA GLN A 124 -15.81 4.44 15.91
C GLN A 124 -15.22 4.07 14.55
N THR A 125 -15.76 3.07 13.88
CA THR A 125 -15.63 2.97 12.42
C THR A 125 -16.54 4.02 11.82
N VAL A 126 -15.98 5.18 11.52
CA VAL A 126 -16.59 6.14 10.61
C VAL A 126 -16.72 5.42 9.27
N THR A 127 -17.93 4.97 8.91
CA THR A 127 -18.27 4.68 7.51
C THR A 127 -18.28 6.02 6.78
N ALA A 128 -17.10 6.52 6.46
CA ALA A 128 -16.95 7.63 5.53
C ALA A 128 -17.39 7.09 4.16
N SER A 129 -18.47 7.65 3.62
CA SER A 129 -18.79 7.51 2.21
C SER A 129 -17.53 7.93 1.43
N SER A 130 -16.94 7.01 0.65
CA SER A 130 -15.78 7.31 -0.21
C SER A 130 -16.03 8.59 -1.01
N PRO A 131 -15.05 9.50 -1.16
CA PRO A 131 -15.23 10.69 -1.99
C PRO A 131 -15.73 10.27 -3.37
N LYS A 132 -16.78 10.94 -3.90
CA LYS A 132 -17.39 10.56 -5.19
C LYS A 132 -16.35 10.47 -6.32
N LEU A 133 -15.37 11.38 -6.34
CA LEU A 133 -14.24 11.36 -7.26
C LEU A 133 -12.98 10.94 -6.50
N SER A 134 -12.77 9.63 -6.42
CA SER A 134 -11.58 9.01 -5.83
C SER A 134 -11.10 7.84 -6.68
N ILE A 135 -9.79 7.66 -6.77
CA ILE A 135 -9.16 6.62 -7.59
C ILE A 135 -7.94 6.00 -6.90
N ALA A 136 -7.76 4.68 -7.06
CA ALA A 136 -6.50 4.00 -6.86
C ALA A 136 -6.02 3.39 -8.18
N VAL A 137 -4.73 3.53 -8.49
CA VAL A 137 -4.12 2.88 -9.66
C VAL A 137 -3.31 1.69 -9.17
N LEU A 138 -3.73 0.48 -9.53
CA LEU A 138 -3.02 -0.75 -9.20
C LEU A 138 -1.76 -0.91 -10.06
N PRO A 139 -0.74 -1.64 -9.58
CA PRO A 139 0.42 -2.00 -10.39
C PRO A 139 -0.03 -2.76 -11.64
N PHE A 140 0.33 -2.26 -12.81
CA PHE A 140 0.01 -2.91 -14.07
C PHE A 140 0.77 -4.23 -14.18
N ALA A 141 0.10 -5.26 -14.68
CA ALA A 141 0.71 -6.57 -14.89
C ALA A 141 1.75 -6.50 -16.01
N ASN A 142 2.94 -7.06 -15.77
CA ASN A 142 3.93 -7.27 -16.81
C ASN A 142 3.54 -8.47 -17.69
N MET A 143 3.24 -8.22 -18.96
CA MET A 143 2.89 -9.23 -19.98
C MET A 143 3.98 -9.40 -21.04
N SER A 144 5.21 -8.97 -20.73
CA SER A 144 6.38 -9.07 -21.62
C SER A 144 7.06 -10.44 -21.56
N GLY A 145 6.76 -11.26 -20.55
CA GLY A 145 7.38 -12.59 -20.36
C GLY A 145 8.78 -12.57 -19.75
N ASP A 146 9.31 -11.38 -19.46
CA ASP A 146 10.60 -11.15 -18.81
C ASP A 146 10.37 -10.39 -17.50
N ALA A 147 10.67 -11.03 -16.37
CA ALA A 147 10.53 -10.46 -15.03
C ALA A 147 11.48 -9.27 -14.80
N GLU A 148 12.58 -9.16 -15.55
CA GLU A 148 13.46 -8.00 -15.47
C GLU A 148 12.77 -6.71 -15.96
N GLN A 149 11.64 -6.80 -16.66
CA GLN A 149 10.84 -5.64 -17.10
C GLN A 149 9.75 -5.22 -16.11
N ASP A 150 9.66 -5.85 -14.92
CA ASP A 150 8.64 -5.48 -13.92
C ASP A 150 8.72 -4.00 -13.50
N TYR A 151 9.95 -3.46 -13.40
CA TYR A 151 10.15 -2.04 -13.07
C TYR A 151 9.50 -1.11 -14.10
N PHE A 152 9.38 -1.53 -15.36
CA PHE A 152 8.80 -0.71 -16.42
C PHE A 152 7.29 -0.62 -16.26
N ALA A 153 6.61 -1.74 -15.98
CA ALA A 153 5.17 -1.75 -15.71
C ALA A 153 4.82 -0.99 -14.41
N ASP A 154 5.64 -1.16 -13.38
CA ASP A 154 5.53 -0.40 -12.13
C ASP A 154 5.74 1.11 -12.36
N GLY A 155 6.75 1.47 -13.16
CA GLY A 155 7.07 2.84 -13.52
C GLY A 155 5.91 3.57 -14.21
N ILE A 156 5.29 2.93 -15.21
CA ILE A 156 4.10 3.48 -15.89
C ILE A 156 2.93 3.65 -14.91
N SER A 157 2.70 2.68 -14.03
CA SER A 157 1.61 2.75 -13.04
C SER A 157 1.83 3.93 -12.08
N GLU A 158 3.06 4.11 -11.60
CA GLU A 158 3.44 5.21 -10.72
C GLU A 158 3.39 6.58 -11.41
N ASP A 159 3.74 6.64 -12.69
CA ASP A 159 3.68 7.88 -13.46
C ASP A 159 2.22 8.29 -13.72
N ILE A 160 1.31 7.34 -13.96
CA ILE A 160 -0.15 7.61 -14.01
C ILE A 160 -0.65 8.11 -12.65
N ILE A 161 -0.26 7.49 -11.52
CA ILE A 161 -0.58 8.01 -10.18
C ILE A 161 -0.12 9.45 -10.05
N THR A 162 1.13 9.74 -10.44
CA THR A 162 1.74 11.06 -10.35
C THR A 162 0.99 12.10 -11.17
N ALA A 163 0.61 11.75 -12.42
CA ALA A 163 -0.15 12.64 -13.30
C ALA A 163 -1.54 12.95 -12.72
N LEU A 164 -2.28 11.92 -12.28
CA LEU A 164 -3.62 12.09 -11.71
C LEU A 164 -3.60 12.84 -10.38
N SER A 165 -2.55 12.68 -9.58
CA SER A 165 -2.44 13.30 -8.25
C SER A 165 -2.42 14.84 -8.32
N LYS A 166 -1.99 15.39 -9.45
CA LYS A 166 -1.99 16.85 -9.73
C LYS A 166 -3.40 17.45 -9.84
N LEU A 167 -4.43 16.62 -9.98
CA LEU A 167 -5.83 17.06 -10.12
C LEU A 167 -6.44 17.34 -8.74
N SER A 168 -6.80 18.58 -8.49
CA SER A 168 -7.32 19.01 -7.18
C SER A 168 -8.70 18.43 -6.81
N GLN A 169 -9.53 18.12 -7.80
CA GLN A 169 -10.87 17.55 -7.59
C GLN A 169 -10.88 16.03 -7.50
N LEU A 170 -9.77 15.38 -7.81
CA LEU A 170 -9.64 13.92 -7.78
C LEU A 170 -8.84 13.52 -6.56
N PHE A 171 -9.43 12.69 -5.70
CA PHE A 171 -8.71 12.09 -4.59
C PHE A 171 -7.93 10.87 -5.08
N VAL A 172 -6.60 10.90 -5.01
CA VAL A 172 -5.74 9.83 -5.55
C VAL A 172 -4.99 9.13 -4.43
N ILE A 173 -5.06 7.80 -4.42
CA ILE A 173 -4.30 6.97 -3.47
C ILE A 173 -2.85 6.85 -3.94
N ALA A 174 -1.92 7.07 -3.00
CA ALA A 174 -0.49 7.01 -3.24
C ALA A 174 0.00 5.61 -3.62
N ARG A 175 1.11 5.57 -4.37
CA ARG A 175 1.78 4.36 -4.87
C ARG A 175 1.93 3.27 -3.81
N ASN A 176 2.50 3.60 -2.64
CA ASN A 176 2.78 2.62 -1.59
C ASN A 176 1.54 1.82 -1.16
N SER A 177 0.37 2.47 -1.13
CA SER A 177 -0.89 1.81 -0.79
C SER A 177 -1.41 0.90 -1.89
N SER A 178 -1.44 1.38 -3.13
CA SER A 178 -1.88 0.56 -4.27
C SER A 178 -0.95 -0.62 -4.52
N PHE A 179 0.36 -0.44 -4.33
CA PHE A 179 1.35 -1.48 -4.58
C PHE A 179 1.33 -2.61 -3.55
N THR A 180 0.64 -2.45 -2.40
CA THR A 180 0.39 -3.57 -1.48
C THR A 180 -0.45 -4.69 -2.10
N PHE A 181 -1.16 -4.42 -3.19
CA PHE A 181 -1.95 -5.39 -3.94
C PHE A 181 -1.16 -6.09 -5.07
N LYS A 182 0.11 -5.71 -5.30
CA LYS A 182 0.95 -6.31 -6.34
C LYS A 182 1.04 -7.83 -6.15
N GLY A 183 0.80 -8.57 -7.23
CA GLY A 183 0.88 -10.03 -7.26
C GLY A 183 -0.21 -10.75 -6.44
N LYS A 184 -1.19 -10.03 -5.90
CA LYS A 184 -2.31 -10.61 -5.16
C LYS A 184 -3.54 -10.68 -6.06
N ASN A 185 -4.24 -11.81 -6.00
CA ASN A 185 -5.52 -11.96 -6.67
C ASN A 185 -6.63 -11.41 -5.76
N VAL A 186 -6.96 -10.12 -5.92
CA VAL A 186 -7.91 -9.39 -5.08
C VAL A 186 -8.99 -8.77 -5.97
N GLN A 187 -10.25 -8.88 -5.55
CA GLN A 187 -11.35 -8.25 -6.30
C GLN A 187 -11.30 -6.73 -6.15
N VAL A 188 -11.62 -6.00 -7.22
CA VAL A 188 -11.60 -4.54 -7.24
C VAL A 188 -12.48 -3.91 -6.16
N GLN A 189 -13.58 -4.54 -5.80
CA GLN A 189 -14.47 -4.07 -4.73
C GLN A 189 -13.80 -4.12 -3.35
N GLU A 190 -12.97 -5.14 -3.12
CA GLU A 190 -12.18 -5.25 -1.90
C GLU A 190 -11.08 -4.18 -1.88
N VAL A 191 -10.44 -3.91 -3.03
CA VAL A 191 -9.48 -2.80 -3.16
C VAL A 191 -10.14 -1.47 -2.85
N GLY A 192 -11.30 -1.17 -3.44
CA GLY A 192 -12.06 0.04 -3.18
C GLY A 192 -12.46 0.21 -1.72
N THR A 193 -12.88 -0.88 -1.08
CA THR A 193 -13.22 -0.88 0.35
C THR A 193 -11.99 -0.64 1.24
N LYS A 194 -10.88 -1.35 0.98
CA LYS A 194 -9.65 -1.25 1.77
C LYS A 194 -8.96 0.11 1.64
N LEU A 195 -8.99 0.70 0.44
CA LEU A 195 -8.37 1.99 0.15
C LEU A 195 -9.33 3.18 0.28
N GLY A 196 -10.63 2.93 0.46
CA GLY A 196 -11.64 3.98 0.60
C GLY A 196 -11.90 4.76 -0.69
N VAL A 197 -11.82 4.12 -1.86
CA VAL A 197 -11.97 4.76 -3.18
C VAL A 197 -13.16 4.22 -3.97
N ARG A 198 -13.73 5.08 -4.83
CA ARG A 198 -14.85 4.74 -5.72
C ARG A 198 -14.39 4.08 -7.01
N HIS A 199 -13.20 4.43 -7.50
CA HIS A 199 -12.69 3.93 -8.78
C HIS A 199 -11.34 3.25 -8.60
N VAL A 200 -11.09 2.24 -9.41
CA VAL A 200 -9.79 1.57 -9.50
C VAL A 200 -9.38 1.50 -10.95
N LEU A 201 -8.14 1.90 -11.24
CA LEU A 201 -7.49 1.69 -12.51
C LEU A 201 -6.61 0.45 -12.39
N GLU A 202 -6.79 -0.51 -13.28
CA GLU A 202 -5.89 -1.65 -13.44
C GLU A 202 -5.52 -1.83 -14.90
N GLY A 203 -4.48 -2.63 -15.16
CA GLY A 203 -3.97 -2.72 -16.51
C GLY A 203 -2.81 -3.68 -16.66
N SER A 204 -2.24 -3.67 -17.85
CA SER A 204 -1.08 -4.47 -18.21
C SER A 204 -0.18 -3.73 -19.17
N VAL A 205 1.12 -4.03 -19.11
CA VAL A 205 2.14 -3.50 -20.01
C VAL A 205 2.86 -4.67 -20.66
N ARG A 206 3.02 -4.60 -21.99
CA ARG A 206 3.88 -5.50 -22.76
C ARG A 206 4.88 -4.67 -23.55
N LYS A 207 6.16 -4.80 -23.22
CA LYS A 207 7.28 -4.19 -23.93
C LYS A 207 7.95 -5.26 -24.79
N SER A 208 8.11 -5.00 -26.08
CA SER A 208 8.76 -5.91 -27.04
C SER A 208 9.66 -5.09 -27.96
N GLY A 209 10.96 -5.06 -27.65
CA GLY A 209 11.90 -4.17 -28.32
C GLY A 209 11.46 -2.72 -28.15
N ASN A 210 11.24 -2.02 -29.27
CA ASN A 210 10.82 -0.62 -29.30
C ASN A 210 9.30 -0.41 -29.27
N ARG A 211 8.49 -1.48 -29.17
CA ARG A 211 7.02 -1.38 -29.15
C ARG A 211 6.50 -1.62 -27.74
N VAL A 212 5.59 -0.76 -27.30
CA VAL A 212 4.91 -0.87 -26.01
C VAL A 212 3.41 -0.96 -26.24
N ARG A 213 2.80 -1.97 -25.63
CA ARG A 213 1.36 -2.12 -25.54
C ARG A 213 0.91 -1.92 -24.10
N ILE A 214 0.02 -0.97 -23.88
CA ILE A 214 -0.62 -0.73 -22.60
C ILE A 214 -2.10 -1.04 -22.75
N THR A 215 -2.66 -1.80 -21.81
CA THR A 215 -4.11 -1.96 -21.66
C THR A 215 -4.47 -1.43 -20.29
N ALA A 216 -5.45 -0.55 -20.23
CA ALA A 216 -5.89 0.06 -18.98
C ALA A 216 -7.41 0.03 -18.92
N GLN A 217 -7.93 -0.21 -17.73
CA GLN A 217 -9.37 -0.24 -17.47
C GLN A 217 -9.71 0.42 -16.16
N LEU A 218 -10.73 1.26 -16.21
CA LEU A 218 -11.26 2.01 -15.09
C LEU A 218 -12.55 1.33 -14.62
N ILE A 219 -12.55 0.91 -13.37
CA ILE A 219 -13.60 0.08 -12.78
C ILE A 219 -14.23 0.82 -11.62
N ASP A 220 -15.56 0.78 -11.56
CA ASP A 220 -16.34 1.24 -10.42
C ASP A 220 -16.21 0.21 -9.28
N ALA A 221 -15.56 0.60 -8.19
CA ALA A 221 -15.23 -0.31 -7.11
C ALA A 221 -16.42 -0.68 -6.21
N ALA A 222 -17.59 -0.05 -6.36
CA ALA A 222 -18.77 -0.50 -5.62
C ALA A 222 -19.56 -1.56 -6.37
N THR A 223 -19.58 -1.48 -7.70
CA THR A 223 -20.39 -2.36 -8.55
C THR A 223 -19.56 -3.44 -9.24
N GLY A 224 -18.25 -3.22 -9.42
CA GLY A 224 -17.39 -4.02 -10.30
C GLY A 224 -17.60 -3.71 -11.79
N GLY A 225 -18.40 -2.70 -12.14
CA GLY A 225 -18.68 -2.34 -13.52
C GLY A 225 -17.48 -1.64 -14.18
N HIS A 226 -17.19 -2.01 -15.43
CA HIS A 226 -16.18 -1.32 -16.23
C HIS A 226 -16.77 -0.02 -16.78
N LEU A 227 -16.15 1.11 -16.43
CA LEU A 227 -16.53 2.44 -16.90
C LEU A 227 -15.85 2.79 -18.22
N TRP A 228 -14.61 2.35 -18.36
CA TRP A 228 -13.76 2.58 -19.53
C TRP A 228 -12.70 1.49 -19.62
N ALA A 229 -12.35 1.10 -20.83
CA ALA A 229 -11.26 0.18 -21.10
C ALA A 229 -10.69 0.47 -22.49
N GLU A 230 -9.38 0.65 -22.57
CA GLU A 230 -8.72 0.99 -23.83
C GLU A 230 -7.36 0.31 -23.96
N ARG A 231 -6.91 0.24 -25.21
CA ARG A 231 -5.62 -0.33 -25.57
C ARG A 231 -4.80 0.64 -26.39
N PHE A 232 -3.59 0.88 -25.92
CA PHE A 232 -2.61 1.76 -26.54
C PHE A 232 -1.48 0.91 -27.11
N ASP A 233 -1.25 1.05 -28.41
CA ASP A 233 -0.13 0.45 -29.13
C ASP A 233 0.75 1.59 -29.67
N ARG A 234 1.94 1.78 -29.09
CA ARG A 234 2.87 2.86 -29.47
C ARG A 234 4.32 2.39 -29.59
N ASP A 235 5.13 3.25 -30.17
CA ASP A 235 6.57 3.17 -30.07
C ASP A 235 7.03 3.65 -28.68
N LEU A 236 8.16 3.13 -28.18
CA LEU A 236 8.72 3.51 -26.89
C LEU A 236 9.12 4.99 -26.86
N THR A 237 9.48 5.59 -28.01
CA THR A 237 9.75 7.03 -28.09
C THR A 237 8.53 7.89 -27.79
N ASP A 238 7.33 7.34 -28.01
CA ASP A 238 6.05 8.04 -27.80
C ASP A 238 5.40 7.65 -26.47
N ILE A 239 6.11 6.95 -25.58
CA ILE A 239 5.54 6.41 -24.33
C ILE A 239 4.95 7.49 -23.43
N PHE A 240 5.54 8.69 -23.43
CA PHE A 240 5.06 9.82 -22.63
C PHE A 240 3.72 10.36 -23.15
N ALA A 241 3.52 10.36 -24.47
CA ALA A 241 2.22 10.69 -25.05
C ALA A 241 1.14 9.68 -24.66
N VAL A 242 1.49 8.40 -24.44
CA VAL A 242 0.52 7.41 -23.95
C VAL A 242 0.07 7.74 -22.53
N GLN A 243 0.98 8.17 -21.66
CA GLN A 243 0.61 8.54 -20.31
C GLN A 243 -0.34 9.75 -20.30
N ASP A 244 -0.07 10.75 -21.15
CA ASP A 244 -0.93 11.90 -21.32
C ASP A 244 -2.31 11.49 -21.87
N ASP A 245 -2.34 10.63 -22.89
CA ASP A 245 -3.58 10.05 -23.46
C ASP A 245 -4.39 9.31 -22.39
N VAL A 246 -3.75 8.44 -21.59
CA VAL A 246 -4.39 7.69 -20.51
C VAL A 246 -4.94 8.65 -19.45
N THR A 247 -4.16 9.65 -19.04
CA THR A 247 -4.59 10.63 -18.04
C THR A 247 -5.80 11.42 -18.52
N GLN A 248 -5.78 11.91 -19.76
CA GLN A 248 -6.90 12.66 -20.34
C GLN A 248 -8.15 11.78 -20.47
N GLN A 249 -7.99 10.53 -20.89
CA GLN A 249 -9.14 9.62 -21.03
C GLN A 249 -9.78 9.27 -19.69
N ILE A 250 -9.02 9.11 -18.59
CA ILE A 250 -9.67 8.89 -17.28
C ILE A 250 -10.31 10.18 -16.78
N VAL A 251 -9.74 11.36 -17.06
CA VAL A 251 -10.37 12.65 -16.74
C VAL A 251 -11.74 12.76 -17.43
N ASP A 252 -11.81 12.39 -18.70
CA ASP A 252 -13.05 12.40 -19.48
C ASP A 252 -14.04 11.34 -18.96
N ALA A 253 -13.57 10.11 -18.72
CA ALA A 253 -14.40 9.00 -18.23
C ALA A 253 -14.97 9.27 -16.83
N LEU A 254 -14.22 9.96 -15.97
CA LEU A 254 -14.66 10.37 -14.64
C LEU A 254 -15.40 11.71 -14.62
N ALA A 255 -15.54 12.38 -15.78
CA ALA A 255 -16.10 13.72 -15.92
C ALA A 255 -15.50 14.72 -14.90
N VAL A 256 -14.17 14.70 -14.73
CA VAL A 256 -13.48 15.60 -13.81
C VAL A 256 -13.44 17.00 -14.42
N ASN A 257 -14.00 17.98 -13.70
CA ASN A 257 -13.95 19.38 -14.11
C ASN A 257 -12.55 19.95 -13.88
N LEU A 258 -11.72 20.05 -14.91
CA LEU A 258 -10.39 20.63 -14.79
C LEU A 258 -10.45 22.13 -14.50
N THR A 259 -9.88 22.55 -13.36
CA THR A 259 -9.67 23.96 -13.07
C THR A 259 -8.51 24.52 -13.91
N GLU A 260 -8.41 25.84 -14.01
CA GLU A 260 -7.26 26.48 -14.65
C GLU A 260 -5.93 26.12 -13.96
N GLY A 261 -5.95 25.90 -12.64
CA GLY A 261 -4.80 25.40 -11.90
C GLY A 261 -4.42 23.97 -12.28
N ASP A 262 -5.39 23.08 -12.48
CA ASP A 262 -5.14 21.70 -12.90
C ASP A 262 -4.50 21.66 -14.30
N ARG A 263 -5.01 22.43 -15.26
CA ARG A 263 -4.44 22.49 -16.62
C ARG A 263 -2.97 22.92 -16.62
N LYS A 264 -2.60 23.89 -15.78
CA LYS A 264 -1.21 24.34 -15.63
C LYS A 264 -0.31 23.26 -15.01
N ARG A 265 -0.84 22.46 -14.08
CA ARG A 265 -0.07 21.37 -13.44
C ARG A 265 0.13 20.16 -14.35
N LEU A 266 -0.81 19.90 -15.26
CA LEU A 266 -0.76 18.78 -16.21
C LEU A 266 0.25 18.97 -17.35
N VAL A 267 0.95 20.11 -17.44
CA VAL A 267 2.01 20.29 -18.43
C VAL A 267 3.10 19.21 -18.22
N PRO A 268 3.50 18.47 -19.27
CA PRO A 268 4.51 17.42 -19.15
C PRO A 268 5.87 17.99 -18.75
N GLY A 269 6.49 17.39 -17.73
CA GLY A 269 7.86 17.70 -17.27
C GLY A 269 8.84 16.53 -17.46
N GLN A 270 8.50 15.57 -18.32
CA GLN A 270 9.26 14.34 -18.50
C GLN A 270 10.39 14.49 -19.53
N THR A 271 11.38 13.60 -19.43
CA THR A 271 12.46 13.51 -20.42
C THR A 271 11.93 13.11 -21.79
N GLY A 272 12.50 13.66 -22.86
CA GLY A 272 12.27 13.18 -24.23
C GLY A 272 13.19 12.04 -24.66
N ARG A 273 14.02 11.50 -23.75
CA ARG A 273 15.04 10.48 -24.02
C ARG A 273 14.64 9.14 -23.38
N PRO A 274 14.21 8.13 -24.15
CA PRO A 274 13.80 6.83 -23.61
C PRO A 274 14.87 6.15 -22.75
N GLU A 275 16.15 6.29 -23.10
CA GLU A 275 17.26 5.69 -22.37
C GLU A 275 17.49 6.36 -21.00
N ALA A 276 17.31 7.69 -20.93
CA ALA A 276 17.36 8.41 -19.65
C ALA A 276 16.19 8.01 -18.75
N TYR A 277 15.02 7.83 -19.35
CA TYR A 277 13.82 7.38 -18.66
C TYR A 277 13.95 5.96 -18.11
N ASP A 278 14.49 5.02 -18.89
CA ASP A 278 14.76 3.64 -18.46
C ASP A 278 15.68 3.61 -17.23
N CYS A 279 16.79 4.37 -17.28
CA CYS A 279 17.71 4.53 -16.15
C CYS A 279 17.00 5.11 -14.92
N PHE A 280 16.18 6.16 -15.12
CA PHE A 280 15.42 6.79 -14.06
C PHE A 280 14.44 5.84 -13.38
N LEU A 281 13.63 5.09 -14.14
CA LEU A 281 12.66 4.14 -13.58
C LEU A 281 13.35 3.06 -12.74
N ARG A 282 14.45 2.49 -13.24
CA ARG A 282 15.24 1.48 -12.51
C ARG A 282 15.86 2.08 -11.25
N GLY A 283 16.40 3.29 -11.34
CA GLY A 283 16.97 4.02 -10.22
C GLY A 283 15.93 4.32 -9.12
N ARG A 284 14.75 4.80 -9.50
CA ARG A 284 13.64 5.08 -8.58
C ARG A 284 13.15 3.82 -7.85
N GLU A 285 12.99 2.72 -8.59
CA GLU A 285 12.59 1.44 -7.98
C GLU A 285 13.64 0.90 -6.99
N LEU A 286 14.93 1.03 -7.29
CA LEU A 286 16.00 0.67 -6.36
C LEU A 286 16.05 1.58 -5.13
N TRP A 287 15.78 2.88 -5.31
CA TRP A 287 15.70 3.84 -4.22
C TRP A 287 14.59 3.47 -3.21
N HIS A 288 13.42 3.02 -3.68
CA HIS A 288 12.33 2.57 -2.82
C HIS A 288 12.67 1.37 -1.91
N ARG A 289 13.73 0.61 -2.21
CA ARG A 289 14.14 -0.54 -1.39
C ARG A 289 14.87 -0.14 -0.10
N LEU A 290 15.35 1.11 0.00
CA LEU A 290 15.90 1.70 1.23
C LEU A 290 17.03 0.91 1.92
N THR A 291 17.94 0.32 1.15
CA THR A 291 19.18 -0.28 1.68
C THR A 291 20.40 0.50 1.21
N LYS A 292 21.54 0.41 1.91
CA LYS A 292 22.79 1.05 1.49
C LYS A 292 23.20 0.65 0.08
N GLN A 293 23.12 -0.65 -0.23
CA GLN A 293 23.52 -1.15 -1.55
C GLN A 293 22.58 -0.64 -2.64
N THR A 294 21.26 -0.81 -2.46
CA THR A 294 20.29 -0.36 -3.47
C THR A 294 20.28 1.16 -3.64
N ASN A 295 20.62 1.93 -2.61
CA ASN A 295 20.79 3.39 -2.73
C ASN A 295 22.01 3.78 -3.58
N ASN A 296 23.11 3.02 -3.49
CA ASN A 296 24.27 3.22 -4.37
C ASN A 296 23.93 2.84 -5.82
N ASP A 297 23.32 1.67 -6.02
CA ASP A 297 22.92 1.21 -7.35
C ASP A 297 21.91 2.18 -8.01
N ALA A 298 20.97 2.72 -7.21
CA ALA A 298 20.03 3.75 -7.63
C ALA A 298 20.77 5.02 -8.09
N ARG A 299 21.76 5.47 -7.30
CA ARG A 299 22.54 6.67 -7.62
C ARG A 299 23.29 6.52 -8.95
N ASP A 300 23.90 5.37 -9.21
CA ASP A 300 24.63 5.14 -10.47
C ASP A 300 23.70 5.23 -11.70
N LEU A 301 22.50 4.64 -11.60
CA LEU A 301 21.49 4.73 -12.66
C LEU A 301 20.93 6.14 -12.82
N LEU A 302 20.65 6.84 -11.73
CA LEU A 302 20.15 8.21 -11.77
C LEU A 302 21.22 9.19 -12.30
N GLN A 303 22.49 8.95 -11.99
CA GLN A 303 23.61 9.70 -12.55
C GLN A 303 23.68 9.50 -14.06
N ARG A 304 23.50 8.26 -14.53
CA ARG A 304 23.41 7.97 -15.96
C ARG A 304 22.21 8.65 -16.62
N ALA A 305 21.06 8.71 -15.94
CA ALA A 305 19.87 9.40 -16.44
C ALA A 305 20.14 10.90 -16.66
N VAL A 306 20.80 11.59 -15.71
CA VAL A 306 21.13 13.01 -15.87
C VAL A 306 22.27 13.28 -16.87
N GLU A 307 23.16 12.31 -17.11
CA GLU A 307 24.14 12.39 -18.19
C GLU A 307 23.47 12.34 -19.57
N LEU A 308 22.45 11.48 -19.72
CA LEU A 308 21.70 11.31 -20.96
C LEU A 308 20.72 12.46 -21.21
N ASP A 309 20.11 12.99 -20.15
CA ASP A 309 19.28 14.19 -20.19
C ASP A 309 19.57 15.13 -19.00
N PRO A 310 20.45 16.13 -19.19
CA PRO A 310 20.80 17.09 -18.14
C PRO A 310 19.64 17.94 -17.62
N ASN A 311 18.52 18.00 -18.35
CA ASN A 311 17.33 18.77 -17.95
C ASN A 311 16.28 17.91 -17.23
N PHE A 312 16.54 16.63 -16.99
CA PHE A 312 15.58 15.74 -16.34
C PHE A 312 15.46 16.04 -14.83
N ALA A 313 14.57 16.97 -14.47
CA ALA A 313 14.42 17.51 -13.13
C ALA A 313 14.20 16.42 -12.06
N SER A 314 13.30 15.47 -12.32
CA SER A 314 13.03 14.39 -11.36
C SER A 314 14.25 13.48 -11.14
N ALA A 315 15.09 13.25 -12.15
CA ALA A 315 16.31 12.48 -11.96
C ALA A 315 17.31 13.20 -11.03
N HIS A 316 17.47 14.52 -11.18
CA HIS A 316 18.24 15.35 -10.23
C HIS A 316 17.64 15.32 -8.82
N ALA A 317 16.31 15.35 -8.70
CA ALA A 317 15.62 15.29 -7.41
C ALA A 317 15.89 13.95 -6.70
N PHE A 318 15.79 12.83 -7.40
CA PHE A 318 16.10 11.52 -6.84
C PHE A 318 17.60 11.33 -6.53
N LEU A 319 18.52 11.92 -7.33
CA LEU A 319 19.93 11.98 -6.95
C LEU A 319 20.12 12.67 -5.60
N ALA A 320 19.47 13.82 -5.39
CA ALA A 320 19.51 14.52 -4.12
C ALA A 320 19.02 13.65 -2.96
N LEU A 321 17.90 12.94 -3.16
CA LEU A 321 17.36 12.03 -2.16
C LEU A 321 18.31 10.87 -1.85
N THR A 322 19.06 10.33 -2.83
CA THR A 322 20.06 9.29 -2.56
C THR A 322 21.19 9.80 -1.67
N HIS A 323 21.64 11.03 -1.87
CA HIS A 323 22.67 11.67 -1.04
C HIS A 323 22.12 12.03 0.35
N GLY A 324 20.85 12.45 0.42
CA GLY A 324 20.14 12.67 1.68
C GLY A 324 20.05 11.40 2.52
N LEU A 325 19.70 10.25 1.93
CA LEU A 325 19.66 8.96 2.63
C LEU A 325 21.03 8.57 3.21
N ASP A 326 22.12 8.88 2.51
CA ASP A 326 23.47 8.62 3.01
C ASP A 326 23.79 9.43 4.27
N TYR A 327 23.37 10.70 4.30
CA TYR A 327 23.50 11.57 5.47
C TYR A 327 22.68 11.05 6.65
N LEU A 328 21.40 10.72 6.41
CA LEU A 328 20.44 10.32 7.45
C LEU A 328 20.76 8.97 8.09
N ASN A 329 21.22 8.02 7.28
CA ASN A 329 21.46 6.64 7.71
C ASN A 329 22.94 6.37 8.04
N ARG A 330 23.79 7.40 8.02
CA ARG A 330 25.23 7.29 8.26
C ARG A 330 25.91 6.28 7.31
N TRP A 331 25.45 6.22 6.07
CA TRP A 331 26.03 5.32 5.05
C TRP A 331 27.29 5.87 4.40
N SER A 332 27.49 7.19 4.48
CA SER A 332 28.68 7.90 3.98
C SER A 332 29.75 8.08 5.05
N ALA A 333 31.01 7.97 4.64
CA ALA A 333 32.17 8.32 5.46
C ALA A 333 32.33 9.84 5.63
N SER A 334 31.69 10.65 4.78
CA SER A 334 31.68 12.11 4.85
C SER A 334 30.23 12.64 4.79
N PRO A 335 29.49 12.60 5.91
CA PRO A 335 28.07 12.99 5.92
C PRO A 335 27.84 14.43 5.46
N GLN A 336 28.71 15.37 5.84
CA GLN A 336 28.60 16.77 5.42
C GLN A 336 28.73 16.93 3.91
N HIS A 337 29.63 16.17 3.27
CA HIS A 337 29.76 16.19 1.83
C HIS A 337 28.52 15.60 1.14
N SER A 338 27.96 14.51 1.67
CA SER A 338 26.71 13.96 1.17
C SER A 338 25.55 14.97 1.27
N LEU A 339 25.44 15.71 2.38
CA LEU A 339 24.42 16.75 2.51
C LEU A 339 24.63 17.90 1.50
N GLN A 340 25.88 18.31 1.25
CA GLN A 340 26.21 19.30 0.23
C GLN A 340 25.79 18.83 -1.18
N GLN A 341 26.15 17.59 -1.57
CA GLN A 341 25.76 17.02 -2.86
C GLN A 341 24.23 16.93 -3.00
N ALA A 342 23.53 16.61 -1.90
CA ALA A 342 22.07 16.62 -1.89
C ALA A 342 21.51 18.02 -2.15
N GLU A 343 22.09 19.07 -1.55
CA GLU A 343 21.60 20.45 -1.71
C GLU A 343 21.85 20.99 -3.12
N GLU A 344 23.01 20.68 -3.69
CA GLU A 344 23.37 21.02 -5.08
C GLU A 344 22.41 20.35 -6.07
N ALA A 345 22.19 19.04 -5.94
CA ALA A 345 21.30 18.28 -6.82
C ALA A 345 19.83 18.71 -6.69
N ALA A 346 19.33 18.93 -5.47
CA ALA A 346 17.94 19.36 -5.27
C ALA A 346 17.69 20.79 -5.78
N THR A 347 18.66 21.69 -5.60
CA THR A 347 18.58 23.05 -6.15
C THR A 347 18.58 23.02 -7.67
N LEU A 348 19.42 22.16 -8.26
CA LEU A 348 19.46 21.97 -9.70
C LEU A 348 18.15 21.40 -10.23
N ALA A 349 17.54 20.44 -9.55
CA ALA A 349 16.24 19.87 -9.92
C ALA A 349 15.17 20.96 -10.09
N VAL A 350 15.01 21.84 -9.10
CA VAL A 350 14.05 22.96 -9.15
C VAL A 350 14.42 23.96 -10.26
N ALA A 351 15.71 24.19 -10.50
CA ALA A 351 16.16 25.06 -11.59
C ALA A 351 15.88 24.46 -12.99
N ARG A 352 15.82 23.13 -13.11
CA ARG A 352 15.44 22.45 -14.37
C ARG A 352 13.94 22.48 -14.62
N ASP A 353 13.14 22.24 -13.59
CA ASP A 353 11.69 22.39 -13.67
C ASP A 353 11.09 22.85 -12.33
N ASN A 354 10.70 24.13 -12.26
CA ASN A 354 10.07 24.75 -11.09
C ASN A 354 8.56 24.41 -10.97
N ASN A 355 8.05 23.55 -11.85
CA ASN A 355 6.71 22.97 -11.75
C ASN A 355 6.74 21.47 -11.43
N ASP A 356 7.94 20.88 -11.21
CA ASP A 356 8.07 19.50 -10.74
C ASP A 356 7.86 19.42 -9.21
N PRO A 357 6.77 18.80 -8.72
CA PRO A 357 6.55 18.63 -7.29
C PRO A 357 7.64 17.80 -6.60
N VAL A 358 8.25 16.83 -7.29
CA VAL A 358 9.31 15.95 -6.74
C VAL A 358 10.58 16.76 -6.48
N ALA A 359 10.92 17.71 -7.37
CA ALA A 359 12.05 18.61 -7.19
C ALA A 359 11.92 19.47 -5.92
N HIS A 360 10.74 20.08 -5.73
CA HIS A 360 10.44 20.87 -4.53
C HIS A 360 10.39 20.01 -3.26
N TRP A 361 9.89 18.78 -3.34
CA TRP A 361 9.92 17.83 -2.22
C TRP A 361 11.35 17.46 -1.82
N ALA A 362 12.20 17.08 -2.77
CA ALA A 362 13.61 16.78 -2.50
C ALA A 362 14.33 17.97 -1.87
N LEU A 363 14.09 19.18 -2.38
CA LEU A 363 14.69 20.40 -1.84
C LEU A 363 14.18 20.74 -0.43
N SER A 364 12.90 20.47 -0.13
CA SER A 364 12.34 20.60 1.21
C SER A 364 13.07 19.69 2.21
N VAL A 365 13.19 18.41 1.89
CA VAL A 365 13.87 17.42 2.74
C VAL A 365 15.31 17.86 3.00
N VAL A 366 16.06 18.21 1.95
CA VAL A 366 17.46 18.60 2.11
C VAL A 366 17.60 19.88 2.92
N ARG A 367 16.78 20.91 2.65
CA ARG A 367 16.82 22.16 3.42
C ARG A 367 16.49 21.96 4.89
N LEU A 368 15.57 21.06 5.21
CA LEU A 368 15.26 20.72 6.61
C LEU A 368 16.51 20.18 7.32
N TYR A 369 17.22 19.23 6.72
CA TYR A 369 18.44 18.67 7.30
C TYR A 369 19.67 19.59 7.22
N SER A 370 19.66 20.59 6.33
CA SER A 370 20.55 21.76 6.35
C SER A 370 20.11 22.83 7.36
N ARG A 371 19.10 22.57 8.20
CA ARG A 371 18.54 23.48 9.23
C ARG A 371 18.01 24.80 8.68
N GLN A 372 17.55 24.81 7.43
CA GLN A 372 16.89 25.93 6.76
C GLN A 372 15.37 25.78 6.85
N HIS A 373 14.81 25.71 8.07
CA HIS A 373 13.42 25.32 8.35
C HIS A 373 12.36 26.06 7.56
N ASP A 374 12.39 27.40 7.58
CA ASP A 374 11.36 28.21 6.94
C ASP A 374 11.39 28.03 5.41
N ARG A 375 12.59 27.78 4.86
CA ARG A 375 12.75 27.45 3.45
C ARG A 375 12.29 26.02 3.16
N ALA A 376 12.48 25.06 4.07
CA ALA A 376 11.98 23.71 3.91
C ALA A 376 10.45 23.67 3.90
N ILE A 377 9.79 24.42 4.79
CA ILE A 377 8.33 24.59 4.84
C ILE A 377 7.82 25.15 3.51
N SER A 378 8.41 26.25 3.03
CA SER A 378 7.99 26.89 1.77
C SER A 378 8.12 25.95 0.56
N GLU A 379 9.17 25.14 0.48
CA GLU A 379 9.34 24.16 -0.60
C GLU A 379 8.34 23.00 -0.50
N ALA A 380 8.01 22.53 0.71
CA ALA A 380 6.99 21.50 0.89
C ALA A 380 5.59 22.02 0.51
N GLU A 381 5.25 23.23 0.92
CA GLU A 381 4.00 23.91 0.52
C GLU A 381 3.93 24.07 -1.00
N ARG A 382 5.05 24.41 -1.65
CA ARG A 382 5.13 24.50 -3.11
C ARG A 382 4.90 23.14 -3.77
N ALA A 383 5.52 22.07 -3.26
CA ALA A 383 5.32 20.71 -3.75
C ALA A 383 3.84 20.28 -3.66
N ILE A 384 3.18 20.56 -2.52
CA ILE A 384 1.75 20.26 -2.33
C ILE A 384 0.87 21.14 -3.23
N GLY A 385 1.24 22.40 -3.44
CA GLY A 385 0.53 23.29 -4.38
C GLY A 385 0.59 22.79 -5.83
N LEU A 386 1.72 22.20 -6.24
CA LEU A 386 1.93 21.58 -7.55
C LEU A 386 1.31 20.18 -7.65
N ASN A 387 1.13 19.48 -6.53
CA ASN A 387 0.49 18.17 -6.49
C ASN A 387 -0.37 18.03 -5.20
N PRO A 388 -1.68 18.32 -5.27
CA PRO A 388 -2.57 18.32 -4.10
C PRO A 388 -2.74 16.96 -3.41
N ASN A 389 -2.47 15.86 -4.11
CA ASN A 389 -2.54 14.49 -3.57
C ASN A 389 -1.15 13.93 -3.23
N PHE A 390 -0.12 14.77 -3.10
CA PHE A 390 1.23 14.30 -2.83
C PHE A 390 1.46 13.92 -1.37
N ALA A 391 1.34 12.63 -1.06
CA ALA A 391 1.50 12.12 0.30
C ALA A 391 2.90 12.42 0.87
N GLU A 392 3.96 12.25 0.08
CA GLU A 392 5.34 12.54 0.46
C GLU A 392 5.54 14.03 0.77
N GLY A 393 4.93 14.92 -0.04
CA GLY A 393 4.91 16.36 0.23
C GLY A 393 4.26 16.71 1.57
N GLN A 394 3.13 16.07 1.91
CA GLN A 394 2.47 16.22 3.21
C GLN A 394 3.34 15.74 4.37
N VAL A 395 4.02 14.60 4.23
CA VAL A 395 4.97 14.11 5.24
C VAL A 395 6.12 15.11 5.44
N SER A 396 6.73 15.61 4.35
CA SER A 396 7.85 16.56 4.46
C SER A 396 7.44 17.91 5.04
N LEU A 397 6.23 18.40 4.76
CA LEU A 397 5.69 19.59 5.44
C LEU A 397 5.53 19.31 6.94
N GLY A 398 4.94 18.16 7.29
CA GLY A 398 4.77 17.75 8.67
C GLY A 398 6.10 17.64 9.42
N GLU A 399 7.12 17.04 8.81
CA GLU A 399 8.46 16.97 9.40
C GLU A 399 9.08 18.37 9.60
N ALA A 400 8.99 19.24 8.58
CA ALA A 400 9.53 20.59 8.68
C ALA A 400 8.84 21.43 9.77
N LEU A 401 7.53 21.29 9.93
CA LEU A 401 6.74 21.90 11.00
C LEU A 401 7.11 21.33 12.37
N LEU A 402 7.19 20.00 12.49
CA LEU A 402 7.57 19.29 13.71
C LEU A 402 8.93 19.77 14.24
N TYR A 403 9.95 19.75 13.39
CA TYR A 403 11.29 20.20 13.78
C TYR A 403 11.39 21.72 13.95
N SER A 404 10.36 22.48 13.55
CA SER A 404 10.22 23.91 13.84
C SER A 404 9.44 24.20 15.13
N GLY A 405 9.03 23.17 15.89
CA GLY A 405 8.24 23.30 17.12
C GLY A 405 6.74 23.49 16.88
N ARG A 406 6.25 23.33 15.65
CA ARG A 406 4.83 23.50 15.26
C ARG A 406 4.13 22.14 15.21
N SER A 407 4.14 21.42 16.34
CA SER A 407 3.71 20.02 16.42
C SER A 407 2.22 19.77 16.12
N GLU A 408 1.32 20.68 16.51
CA GLU A 408 -0.12 20.54 16.19
C GLU A 408 -0.36 20.58 14.68
N GLU A 409 0.28 21.52 13.98
CA GLU A 409 0.17 21.64 12.52
C GLU A 409 0.83 20.47 11.80
N ALA A 410 1.93 19.94 12.36
CA ALA A 410 2.58 18.74 11.85
C ALA A 410 1.66 17.51 11.90
N LEU A 411 0.91 17.31 12.99
CA LEU A 411 -0.06 16.20 13.11
C LEU A 411 -1.12 16.24 12.01
N ALA A 412 -1.66 17.43 11.70
CA ALA A 412 -2.62 17.58 10.61
C ALA A 412 -2.06 17.15 9.25
N CYS A 413 -0.79 17.46 8.99
CA CYS A 413 -0.09 17.04 7.78
C CYS A 413 0.11 15.52 7.71
N PHE A 414 0.51 14.89 8.83
CA PHE A 414 0.65 13.43 8.88
C PHE A 414 -0.69 12.70 8.73
N ASP A 415 -1.77 13.24 9.31
CA ASP A 415 -3.11 12.69 9.11
C ASP A 415 -3.56 12.81 7.65
N ARG A 416 -3.29 13.94 7.00
CA ARG A 416 -3.56 14.11 5.58
C ARG A 416 -2.76 13.12 4.73
N ALA A 417 -1.48 12.93 5.03
CA ALA A 417 -0.63 11.95 4.36
C ALA A 417 -1.16 10.52 4.51
N ARG A 418 -1.64 10.14 5.70
CA ARG A 418 -2.23 8.82 5.97
C ARG A 418 -3.54 8.59 5.23
N ILE A 419 -4.36 9.63 5.06
CA ILE A 419 -5.57 9.54 4.24
C ILE A 419 -5.18 9.25 2.77
N LEU A 420 -4.20 9.98 2.23
CA LEU A 420 -3.70 9.78 0.86
C LEU A 420 -2.97 8.44 0.66
N ASN A 421 -2.41 7.90 1.75
CA ASN A 421 -1.61 6.68 1.75
C ASN A 421 -2.00 5.78 2.94
N PRO A 422 -3.13 5.04 2.88
CA PRO A 422 -3.58 4.18 3.97
C PRO A 422 -2.54 3.15 4.46
N TYR A 423 -1.68 2.65 3.57
CA TYR A 423 -0.52 1.80 3.88
C TYR A 423 0.79 2.59 3.82
N PHE A 424 0.83 3.72 4.52
CA PHE A 424 1.99 4.60 4.61
C PHE A 424 3.23 3.91 5.23
N PRO A 425 4.46 4.39 4.89
CA PRO A 425 5.70 3.92 5.51
C PRO A 425 5.68 4.01 7.04
N ASP A 426 6.19 2.99 7.74
CA ASP A 426 6.09 2.93 9.21
C ASP A 426 6.78 4.10 9.92
N ILE A 427 7.77 4.75 9.28
CA ILE A 427 8.47 5.92 9.81
C ILE A 427 7.53 7.09 10.13
N VAL A 428 6.39 7.25 9.43
CA VAL A 428 5.45 8.34 9.74
C VAL A 428 4.88 8.20 11.16
N LEU A 429 4.71 6.97 11.68
CA LEU A 429 4.30 6.74 13.06
C LEU A 429 5.29 7.34 14.07
N HIS A 430 6.58 7.35 13.72
CA HIS A 430 7.61 7.96 14.58
C HIS A 430 7.47 9.48 14.63
N PHE A 431 7.26 10.11 13.48
CA PHE A 431 7.10 11.57 13.44
C PHE A 431 5.83 12.02 14.14
N GLN A 432 4.72 11.29 13.97
CA GLN A 432 3.49 11.54 14.73
C GLN A 432 3.71 11.37 16.24
N ALA A 433 4.39 10.29 16.66
CA ALA A 433 4.70 10.09 18.06
C ALA A 433 5.62 11.17 18.64
N LEU A 434 6.58 11.66 17.85
CA LEU A 434 7.46 12.76 18.26
C LEU A 434 6.70 14.08 18.39
N ALA A 435 5.72 14.33 17.51
CA ALA A 435 4.84 15.50 17.63
C ALA A 435 3.99 15.42 18.92
N LEU A 436 3.35 14.27 19.17
CA LEU A 436 2.60 14.03 20.42
C LEU A 436 3.48 14.14 21.67
N PHE A 437 4.72 13.65 21.58
CA PHE A 437 5.71 13.77 22.65
C PHE A 437 6.03 15.23 22.97
N GLN A 438 6.23 16.08 21.96
CA GLN A 438 6.47 17.52 22.15
C GLN A 438 5.26 18.25 22.75
N LEU A 439 4.04 17.75 22.49
CA LEU A 439 2.81 18.27 23.08
C LEU A 439 2.54 17.73 24.51
N GLY A 440 3.38 16.82 25.02
CA GLY A 440 3.20 16.19 26.33
C GLY A 440 2.21 15.03 26.35
N SER A 441 1.64 14.65 25.21
CA SER A 441 0.73 13.49 25.04
C SER A 441 1.51 12.17 25.00
N TYR A 442 2.27 11.88 26.06
CA TYR A 442 3.20 10.74 26.10
C TYR A 442 2.50 9.38 25.97
N GLN A 443 1.28 9.23 26.48
CA GLN A 443 0.53 7.98 26.41
C GLN A 443 0.12 7.65 24.96
N GLU A 444 -0.37 8.63 24.20
CA GLU A 444 -0.72 8.46 22.79
C GLU A 444 0.54 8.22 21.94
N ALA A 445 1.66 8.90 22.26
CA ALA A 445 2.95 8.64 21.63
C ALA A 445 3.42 7.18 21.83
N VAL A 446 3.24 6.62 23.03
CA VAL A 446 3.55 5.20 23.32
C VAL A 446 2.78 4.27 22.39
N GLU A 447 1.50 4.51 22.15
CA GLU A 447 0.66 3.65 21.32
C GLU A 447 1.16 3.60 19.87
N LEU A 448 1.48 4.76 19.28
CA LEU A 448 2.05 4.82 17.94
C LEU A 448 3.45 4.19 17.85
N LEU A 449 4.27 4.37 18.88
CA LEU A 449 5.62 3.80 18.92
C LEU A 449 5.59 2.28 19.04
N LEU A 450 4.66 1.72 19.80
CA LEU A 450 4.47 0.27 19.88
C LEU A 450 4.02 -0.31 18.54
N GLN A 451 3.10 0.37 17.83
CA GLN A 451 2.72 -0.02 16.47
C GLN A 451 3.93 -0.01 15.52
N ARG A 452 4.76 1.04 15.59
CA ARG A 452 5.96 1.11 14.75
C ARG A 452 6.97 0.02 15.09
N VAL A 453 7.25 -0.23 16.38
CA VAL A 453 8.17 -1.30 16.80
C VAL A 453 7.66 -2.67 16.36
N SER A 454 6.35 -2.89 16.34
CA SER A 454 5.76 -4.13 15.79
C SER A 454 5.97 -4.27 14.28
N ARG A 455 5.86 -3.16 13.52
CA ARG A 455 6.07 -3.15 12.06
C ARG A 455 7.54 -3.22 11.67
N ASN A 456 8.41 -2.63 12.50
CA ASN A 456 9.84 -2.56 12.31
C ASN A 456 10.57 -2.93 13.62
N PRO A 457 10.76 -4.23 13.90
CA PRO A 457 11.41 -4.68 15.13
C PRO A 457 12.88 -4.29 15.24
N VAL A 458 13.52 -3.68 14.23
CA VAL A 458 14.92 -3.25 14.29
C VAL A 458 15.07 -1.72 14.41
N THR A 459 13.99 -0.98 14.69
CA THR A 459 14.07 0.47 14.91
C THR A 459 14.69 0.83 16.26
N ASP A 460 15.85 1.48 16.26
CA ASP A 460 16.53 2.01 17.45
C ASP A 460 15.91 3.35 17.90
N VAL A 461 15.67 4.27 16.95
CA VAL A 461 15.15 5.62 17.20
C VAL A 461 13.78 5.64 17.87
N SER A 462 12.87 4.76 17.45
CA SER A 462 11.54 4.70 18.05
C SER A 462 11.54 4.06 19.42
N ARG A 463 12.45 3.12 19.68
CA ARG A 463 12.63 2.57 21.03
C ARG A 463 13.22 3.59 21.99
N ALA A 464 14.17 4.41 21.54
CA ALA A 464 14.71 5.49 22.36
C ALA A 464 13.63 6.52 22.74
N LEU A 465 12.79 6.93 21.77
CA LEU A 465 11.66 7.81 22.05
C LEU A 465 10.62 7.14 22.96
N LEU A 466 10.36 5.84 22.79
CA LEU A 466 9.43 5.08 23.62
C LEU A 466 9.92 4.99 25.07
N ALA A 467 11.21 4.73 25.28
CA ALA A 467 11.84 4.74 26.59
C ALA A 467 11.74 6.14 27.25
N ALA A 468 11.93 7.21 26.48
CA ALA A 468 11.74 8.57 26.97
C ALA A 468 10.28 8.85 27.38
N CYS A 469 9.30 8.41 26.58
CA CYS A 469 7.88 8.51 26.93
C CYS A 469 7.58 7.81 28.26
N TYR A 470 8.08 6.58 28.44
CA TYR A 470 7.91 5.84 29.69
C TYR A 470 8.55 6.55 30.88
N GLY A 471 9.71 7.19 30.70
CA GLY A 471 10.34 7.99 31.74
C GLY A 471 9.50 9.19 32.18
N HIS A 472 8.90 9.93 31.23
CA HIS A 472 7.98 11.03 31.57
C HIS A 472 6.67 10.56 32.22
N LEU A 473 6.20 9.35 31.87
CA LEU A 473 5.03 8.71 32.49
C LEU A 473 5.32 8.05 33.86
N GLY A 474 6.56 8.08 34.34
CA GLY A 474 6.95 7.40 35.59
C GLY A 474 7.02 5.86 35.49
N ARG A 475 6.92 5.29 34.28
CA ARG A 475 6.97 3.84 34.03
C ARG A 475 8.42 3.36 33.88
N PHE A 476 9.22 3.53 34.94
CA PHE A 476 10.67 3.42 34.86
C PHE A 476 11.19 2.02 34.48
N GLU A 477 10.52 0.93 34.90
CA GLU A 477 10.92 -0.42 34.49
C GLU A 477 10.76 -0.63 32.99
N ASN A 478 9.63 -0.17 32.42
CA ASN A 478 9.40 -0.23 30.98
C ASN A 478 10.43 0.61 30.21
N ALA A 479 10.80 1.78 30.74
CA ALA A 479 11.83 2.62 30.15
C ALA A 479 13.20 1.91 30.15
N ARG A 480 13.61 1.30 31.27
CA ARG A 480 14.85 0.52 31.38
C ARG A 480 14.89 -0.66 30.42
N ALA A 481 13.84 -1.47 30.40
CA ALA A 481 13.74 -2.61 29.49
C ALA A 481 13.79 -2.18 28.02
N THR A 482 13.05 -1.11 27.67
CA THR A 482 13.05 -0.58 26.30
C THR A 482 14.41 -0.02 25.90
N TRP A 483 15.12 0.64 26.82
CA TRP A 483 16.46 1.16 26.56
C TRP A 483 17.49 0.06 26.36
N GLN A 484 17.41 -1.04 27.12
CA GLN A 484 18.25 -2.22 26.88
C GLN A 484 18.03 -2.78 25.46
N GLU A 485 16.79 -2.79 24.98
CA GLU A 485 16.47 -3.19 23.60
C GLU A 485 17.04 -2.22 22.55
N VAL A 486 17.13 -0.90 22.84
CA VAL A 486 17.84 0.06 21.96
C VAL A 486 19.28 -0.41 21.75
N LEU A 487 20.00 -0.70 22.83
CA LEU A 487 21.40 -1.09 22.79
C LEU A 487 21.60 -2.51 22.22
N ARG A 488 20.61 -3.39 22.37
CA ARG A 488 20.63 -4.72 21.74
C ARG A 488 20.52 -4.63 20.21
N VAL A 489 19.65 -3.73 19.72
CA VAL A 489 19.43 -3.52 18.28
C VAL A 489 20.56 -2.70 17.67
N ASN A 490 21.04 -1.68 18.37
CA ASN A 490 22.13 -0.81 17.94
C ASN A 490 23.10 -0.57 19.12
N PRO A 491 24.16 -1.39 19.25
CA PRO A 491 25.16 -1.24 20.31
C PRO A 491 25.88 0.12 20.29
N ASP A 492 25.94 0.77 19.12
CA ASP A 492 26.60 2.07 18.91
C ASP A 492 25.61 3.26 18.99
N TYR A 493 24.42 3.06 19.57
CA TYR A 493 23.43 4.13 19.69
C TYR A 493 23.99 5.32 20.50
N SER A 494 23.98 6.51 19.88
CA SER A 494 24.54 7.72 20.49
C SER A 494 23.53 8.88 20.48
N LEU A 495 23.15 9.32 21.68
CA LEU A 495 22.33 10.53 21.85
C LEU A 495 23.04 11.79 21.38
N GLU A 496 24.37 11.86 21.52
CA GLU A 496 25.18 12.98 21.02
C GLU A 496 25.10 13.06 19.50
N TYR A 497 25.23 11.92 18.81
CA TYR A 497 25.08 11.88 17.36
C TYR A 497 23.67 12.27 16.92
N ARG A 498 22.63 11.76 17.59
CA ARG A 498 21.23 12.14 17.31
C ARG A 498 21.00 13.64 17.51
N ARG A 499 21.53 14.23 18.58
CA ARG A 499 21.50 15.67 18.84
C ARG A 499 22.12 16.49 17.70
N LYS A 500 23.22 16.00 17.12
CA LYS A 500 23.93 16.66 16.02
C LYS A 500 23.18 16.59 14.69
N VAL A 501 22.57 15.45 14.37
CA VAL A 501 21.96 15.18 13.05
C VAL A 501 20.49 15.58 12.98
N LEU A 502 19.73 15.43 14.07
CA LEU A 502 18.31 15.77 14.04
C LEU A 502 18.13 17.30 13.93
N PRO A 503 17.30 17.77 13.00
CA PRO A 503 17.24 19.17 12.63
C PRO A 503 16.32 19.98 13.54
N PHE A 504 16.29 19.77 14.85
CA PHE A 504 15.48 20.63 15.74
C PHE A 504 15.90 22.10 15.62
N LYS A 505 14.93 22.99 15.36
CA LYS A 505 15.12 24.45 15.34
C LYS A 505 15.42 24.97 16.74
N ASN A 506 14.73 24.44 17.75
CA ASN A 506 15.01 24.67 19.15
C ASN A 506 15.70 23.43 19.76
N PRO A 507 16.98 23.52 20.15
CA PRO A 507 17.68 22.40 20.78
C PRO A 507 17.00 21.85 22.05
N ALA A 508 16.22 22.67 22.76
CA ALA A 508 15.50 22.24 23.97
C ALA A 508 14.46 21.14 23.67
N ASP A 509 13.92 21.08 22.45
CA ASP A 509 12.94 20.06 22.06
C ASP A 509 13.55 18.66 22.08
N PHE A 510 14.82 18.52 21.73
CA PHE A 510 15.55 17.25 21.85
C PHE A 510 15.89 16.93 23.32
N GLU A 511 16.15 17.96 24.14
CA GLU A 511 16.45 17.74 25.57
C GLU A 511 15.28 17.14 26.33
N LEU A 512 14.03 17.37 25.91
CA LEU A 512 12.88 16.69 26.49
C LEU A 512 12.98 15.16 26.34
N VAL A 513 13.52 14.67 25.23
CA VAL A 513 13.76 13.23 25.02
C VAL A 513 14.81 12.73 26.03
N VAL A 514 15.92 13.46 26.16
CA VAL A 514 17.01 13.12 27.09
C VAL A 514 16.54 13.18 28.54
N GLU A 515 15.71 14.15 28.89
CA GLU A 515 15.11 14.28 30.23
C GLU A 515 14.26 13.06 30.59
N GLY A 516 13.42 12.58 29.67
CA GLY A 516 12.63 11.37 29.88
C GLY A 516 13.51 10.16 30.18
N LEU A 517 14.60 10.00 29.42
CA LEU A 517 15.59 8.94 29.67
C LEU A 517 16.29 9.11 31.02
N ARG A 518 16.67 10.34 31.39
CA ARG A 518 17.31 10.64 32.69
C ARG A 518 16.39 10.33 33.87
N LYS A 519 15.09 10.65 33.78
CA LYS A 519 14.08 10.30 34.80
C LYS A 519 14.04 8.80 35.08
N ALA A 520 14.28 7.96 34.07
CA ALA A 520 14.33 6.50 34.21
C ALA A 520 15.70 5.96 34.68
N GLY A 521 16.71 6.83 34.82
CA GLY A 521 18.07 6.46 35.21
C GLY A 521 18.84 5.68 34.15
N VAL A 522 18.45 5.76 32.86
CA VAL A 522 19.11 5.00 31.77
C VAL A 522 20.22 5.78 31.06
N VAL A 523 20.30 7.09 31.32
CA VAL A 523 21.36 8.00 30.85
C VAL A 523 21.70 8.99 31.97
N GLN A 524 22.90 9.57 31.90
CA GLN A 524 23.38 10.56 32.88
C GLN A 524 22.84 11.98 32.62
#